data_AF-D4CKR5-F1
#
_entry.id   AF-D4CKR5-F1
#
_cell.length_a   1.000
_cell.length_b   1.000
_cell.length_c   1.000
_cell.angle_alpha   90.00
_cell.angle_beta   90.00
_cell.angle_gamma   90.00
#
_symmetry.space_group_name_H-M   'P 1'
#
loop_
_entity.id
_entity.type
_entity.pdbx_description
1 polymer ?
#
loop_
_entity_poly.entity_id
_entity_poly.type
_entity_poly.pdbx_seq_one_letter_code
_entity_poly.pdbx_strand_id
1 'polypeptide(L)'
;MSVSVDSIAEKTFDNFKKITPALVAVAILAGLLLFLPENVLARMSLNELPDLWKQIIGIVFLLSVALISTMVVFSVISQITEKRRNKRIRANLRKKYQTLSPKQKTIILQVLRSEDKTISLDKNSGDTIYLVNNLFLHMPGQAFTLGWNNEMILTYVPQPWLIELYNEEPDLFK
;
A
#
# COMPACT_ATOMS: atom_id res chain seq x y z
N MET A 1 11.69 4.43 23.62
CA MET A 1 10.94 3.61 22.64
C MET A 1 9.46 3.78 22.93
N SER A 2 8.77 4.71 22.27
CA SER A 2 7.31 4.77 22.32
C SER A 2 6.78 3.69 21.39
N VAL A 3 6.17 2.67 21.96
CA VAL A 3 5.39 1.72 21.17
C VAL A 3 4.22 2.52 20.61
N SER A 4 4.24 2.81 19.31
CA SER A 4 3.15 3.53 18.64
C SER A 4 1.86 2.74 18.81
N VAL A 5 0.78 3.42 19.22
CA VAL A 5 -0.58 2.86 19.32
C VAL A 5 -0.97 2.17 18.01
N ASP A 6 -0.52 2.70 16.87
CA ASP A 6 -0.73 2.11 15.54
C ASP A 6 -0.14 0.70 15.45
N SER A 7 1.07 0.48 15.99
CA SER A 7 1.74 -0.82 15.97
C SER A 7 1.11 -1.87 16.88
N ILE A 8 0.47 -1.43 17.98
CA ILE A 8 -0.29 -2.33 18.86
C ILE A 8 -1.61 -2.69 18.20
N ALA A 9 -2.30 -1.72 17.62
CA ALA A 9 -3.55 -1.93 16.89
C ALA A 9 -3.34 -2.88 15.70
N GLU A 10 -2.27 -2.67 14.92
CA GLU A 10 -1.94 -3.47 13.74
C GLU A 10 -1.58 -4.92 14.12
N LYS A 11 -0.73 -5.12 15.14
CA LYS A 11 -0.42 -6.47 15.66
C LYS A 11 -1.64 -7.18 16.23
N THR A 12 -2.51 -6.45 16.91
CA THR A 12 -3.74 -6.99 17.47
C THR A 12 -4.68 -7.40 16.33
N PHE A 13 -4.83 -6.56 15.32
CA PHE A 13 -5.62 -6.84 14.11
C PHE A 13 -5.10 -8.06 13.34
N ASP A 14 -3.78 -8.21 13.18
CA ASP A 14 -3.18 -9.37 12.52
C ASP A 14 -3.41 -10.68 13.28
N ASN A 15 -3.35 -10.63 14.61
CA ASN A 15 -3.68 -11.79 15.43
C ASN A 15 -5.18 -12.13 15.35
N PHE A 16 -6.05 -11.12 15.33
CA PHE A 16 -7.49 -11.33 15.08
C PHE A 16 -7.76 -11.92 13.70
N LYS A 17 -7.02 -11.50 12.67
CA LYS A 17 -7.13 -12.00 11.30
C LYS A 17 -6.87 -13.51 11.19
N LYS A 18 -6.00 -14.06 12.04
CA LYS A 18 -5.73 -15.50 12.11
C LYS A 18 -6.88 -16.28 12.75
N ILE A 19 -7.60 -15.66 13.68
CA ILE A 19 -8.75 -16.27 14.40
C ILE A 19 -10.06 -16.08 13.63
N THR A 20 -10.10 -15.17 12.64
CA THR A 20 -11.29 -14.83 11.85
C THR A 20 -12.05 -16.03 11.29
N PRO A 21 -11.42 -17.07 10.70
CA PRO A 21 -12.18 -18.21 10.18
C PRO A 21 -12.95 -18.96 11.27
N ALA A 22 -12.35 -19.15 12.44
CA ALA A 22 -13.00 -19.79 13.59
C ALA A 22 -14.11 -18.89 14.16
N LEU A 23 -13.86 -17.58 14.26
CA LEU A 23 -14.86 -16.61 14.74
C LEU A 23 -16.08 -16.53 13.81
N VAL A 24 -15.85 -16.56 12.49
CA VAL A 24 -16.92 -16.62 11.48
C VAL A 24 -17.71 -17.92 11.60
N ALA A 25 -17.05 -19.06 11.78
CA ALA A 25 -17.72 -20.34 12.00
C ALA A 25 -18.58 -20.33 13.28
N VAL A 26 -18.07 -19.75 14.38
CA VAL A 26 -18.83 -19.56 15.63
C VAL A 26 -20.01 -18.62 15.43
N ALA A 27 -19.83 -17.50 14.73
CA ALA A 27 -20.92 -16.57 14.42
C ALA A 27 -22.01 -17.23 13.56
N ILE A 28 -21.62 -18.00 12.54
CA ILE A 28 -22.57 -18.72 11.68
C ILE A 28 -23.32 -19.78 12.49
N LEU A 29 -22.61 -20.58 13.29
CA LEU A 29 -23.24 -21.63 14.09
C LEU A 29 -24.20 -21.04 15.14
N ALA A 30 -23.76 -20.03 15.88
CA ALA A 30 -24.58 -19.36 16.88
C ALA A 30 -25.77 -18.64 16.24
N GLY A 31 -25.57 -18.02 15.07
CA GLY A 31 -26.64 -17.40 14.30
C GLY A 31 -27.66 -18.42 13.78
N LEU A 32 -27.20 -19.54 13.24
CA LEU A 32 -28.08 -20.63 12.82
C LEU A 32 -28.90 -21.13 14.01
N LEU A 33 -28.27 -21.34 15.18
CA LEU A 33 -28.96 -21.84 16.36
C LEU A 33 -30.00 -20.84 16.92
N LEU A 34 -29.75 -19.53 16.80
CA LEU A 34 -30.65 -18.47 17.26
C LEU A 34 -31.79 -18.16 16.28
N PHE A 35 -31.53 -18.23 14.97
CA PHE A 35 -32.45 -17.77 13.93
C PHE A 35 -33.08 -18.90 13.09
N LEU A 36 -32.72 -20.17 13.31
CA LEU A 36 -33.40 -21.28 12.64
C LEU A 36 -34.83 -21.46 13.17
N PRO A 37 -35.78 -21.81 12.29
CA PRO A 37 -37.12 -22.19 12.71
C PRO A 37 -37.11 -23.51 13.51
N GLU A 38 -38.04 -23.62 14.46
CA GLU A 38 -38.09 -24.73 15.43
C GLU A 38 -38.19 -26.12 14.79
N ASN A 39 -38.83 -26.21 13.62
CA ASN A 39 -38.94 -27.45 12.84
C ASN A 39 -37.58 -28.02 12.40
N VAL A 40 -36.56 -27.17 12.19
CA VAL A 40 -35.21 -27.60 11.85
C VAL A 40 -34.41 -27.94 13.11
N LEU A 41 -34.54 -27.13 14.16
CA LEU A 41 -33.88 -27.37 15.45
C LEU A 41 -34.33 -28.68 16.10
N ALA A 42 -35.62 -29.00 16.00
CA ALA A 42 -36.19 -30.24 16.52
C ALA A 42 -35.62 -31.50 15.83
N ARG A 43 -35.29 -31.42 14.53
CA ARG A 43 -34.65 -32.53 13.80
C ARG A 43 -33.22 -32.82 14.28
N MET A 44 -32.59 -31.86 14.94
CA MET A 44 -31.24 -31.96 15.51
C MET A 44 -31.27 -32.14 17.03
N SER A 45 -32.45 -32.31 17.63
CA SER A 45 -32.65 -32.37 19.09
C SER A 45 -32.10 -31.14 19.84
N LEU A 46 -32.15 -29.97 19.21
CA LEU A 46 -31.69 -28.68 19.77
C LEU A 46 -32.84 -27.75 20.20
N ASN A 47 -34.07 -28.21 20.16
CA ASN A 47 -35.28 -27.44 20.48
C ASN A 47 -35.47 -27.17 21.99
N GLU A 48 -34.91 -28.01 22.86
CA GLU A 48 -35.10 -27.93 24.33
C GLU A 48 -33.88 -27.37 25.07
N LEU A 49 -33.14 -26.45 24.45
CA LEU A 49 -32.01 -25.83 25.14
C LEU A 49 -32.50 -25.00 26.35
N PRO A 50 -31.85 -25.13 27.52
CA PRO A 50 -32.17 -24.31 28.68
C PRO A 50 -31.98 -22.82 28.37
N ASP A 51 -32.81 -21.96 28.96
CA ASP A 51 -32.79 -20.52 28.66
C ASP A 51 -31.43 -19.85 28.94
N LEU A 52 -30.70 -20.35 29.94
CA LEU A 52 -29.32 -19.94 30.23
C LEU A 52 -28.38 -20.16 29.03
N TRP A 53 -28.49 -21.30 28.34
CA TRP A 53 -27.66 -21.61 27.17
C TRP A 53 -28.05 -20.75 25.96
N LYS A 54 -29.35 -20.51 25.75
CA LYS A 54 -29.82 -19.59 24.70
C LYS A 54 -29.26 -18.17 24.91
N GLN A 55 -29.24 -17.70 26.16
CA GLN A 55 -28.67 -16.39 26.50
C GLN A 55 -27.15 -16.33 26.25
N ILE A 56 -26.39 -17.36 26.63
CA ILE A 56 -24.94 -17.44 26.37
C ILE A 56 -24.65 -17.43 24.87
N ILE A 57 -25.37 -18.23 24.08
CA ILE A 57 -25.20 -18.29 22.62
C ILE A 57 -25.52 -16.93 21.99
N GLY A 58 -26.55 -16.23 22.47
CA GLY A 58 -26.87 -14.85 22.08
C GLY A 58 -25.72 -13.88 22.31
N ILE A 59 -25.10 -13.91 23.49
CA ILE A 59 -23.96 -13.04 23.83
C ILE A 59 -22.74 -13.36 22.94
N VAL A 60 -22.42 -14.65 22.76
CA VAL A 60 -21.30 -15.09 21.91
C VAL A 60 -21.53 -14.68 20.45
N PHE A 61 -22.76 -14.81 19.95
CA PHE A 61 -23.12 -14.37 18.60
C PHE A 61 -22.93 -12.86 18.43
N LEU A 62 -23.47 -12.05 19.34
CA LEU A 62 -23.34 -10.59 19.31
C LEU A 62 -21.87 -10.15 19.34
N LEU A 63 -21.07 -10.75 20.22
CA LEU A 63 -19.64 -10.48 20.32
C LEU A 63 -18.92 -10.84 19.01
N SER A 64 -19.23 -11.99 18.43
CA SER A 64 -18.61 -12.45 17.18
C SER A 64 -18.97 -11.52 16.01
N VAL A 65 -20.23 -11.11 15.89
CA VAL A 65 -20.69 -10.18 14.85
C VAL A 65 -20.06 -8.79 15.04
N ALA A 66 -19.96 -8.29 16.28
CA ALA A 66 -19.31 -7.01 16.57
C ALA A 66 -17.82 -7.02 16.15
N LEU A 67 -17.11 -8.11 16.42
CA LEU A 67 -15.72 -8.27 16.02
C LEU A 67 -15.55 -8.38 14.50
N ILE A 68 -16.38 -9.21 13.85
CA ILE A 68 -16.35 -9.38 12.38
C ILE A 68 -16.67 -8.05 11.68
N SER A 69 -17.73 -7.35 12.11
CA SER A 69 -18.12 -6.07 11.52
C SER A 69 -17.02 -5.00 11.67
N THR A 70 -16.42 -4.90 12.86
CA THR A 70 -15.27 -4.01 13.10
C THR A 70 -14.12 -4.33 12.14
N MET A 71 -13.80 -5.61 11.95
CA MET A 71 -12.73 -6.03 11.05
C MET A 71 -13.00 -5.66 9.58
N VAL A 72 -14.23 -5.87 9.12
CA VAL A 72 -14.66 -5.49 7.77
C VAL A 72 -14.56 -3.97 7.59
N VAL A 73 -15.04 -3.19 8.56
CA VAL A 73 -14.99 -1.72 8.51
C VAL A 73 -13.54 -1.23 8.40
N PHE A 74 -12.63 -1.71 9.25
CA PHE A 74 -11.21 -1.32 9.17
C PHE A 74 -10.57 -1.71 7.84
N SER A 75 -10.85 -2.91 7.33
CA SER A 75 -10.32 -3.39 6.04
C SER A 75 -10.82 -2.54 4.86
N VAL A 76 -12.10 -2.15 4.86
CA VAL A 76 -12.66 -1.30 3.81
C VAL A 76 -12.06 0.11 3.90
N ILE A 77 -11.95 0.67 5.11
CA ILE A 77 -11.34 1.99 5.32
C ILE A 77 -9.88 1.99 4.86
N SER A 78 -9.08 0.99 5.22
CA SER A 78 -7.66 0.91 4.83
C SER A 78 -7.50 0.84 3.31
N GLN A 79 -8.29 0.00 2.63
CA GLN A 79 -8.25 -0.09 1.17
C GLN A 79 -8.62 1.25 0.49
N ILE A 80 -9.64 1.95 1.01
CA ILE A 80 -10.04 3.25 0.46
C ILE A 80 -8.96 4.29 0.70
N THR A 81 -8.37 4.35 1.89
CA THR A 81 -7.32 5.32 2.21
C THR A 81 -6.05 5.07 1.41
N GLU A 82 -5.64 3.80 1.25
CA GLU A 82 -4.50 3.42 0.41
C GLU A 82 -4.71 3.78 -1.05
N LYS A 83 -5.89 3.48 -1.61
CA LYS A 83 -6.22 3.84 -2.99
C LYS A 83 -6.20 5.35 -3.21
N ARG A 84 -6.74 6.12 -2.26
CA ARG A 84 -6.69 7.60 -2.29
C ARG A 84 -5.27 8.13 -2.14
N ARG A 85 -4.48 7.55 -1.24
CA ARG A 85 -3.07 7.92 -1.02
C ARG A 85 -2.24 7.69 -2.28
N ASN A 86 -2.37 6.51 -2.90
CA ASN A 86 -1.65 6.17 -4.12
C ASN A 86 -2.02 7.12 -5.27
N LYS A 87 -3.31 7.45 -5.43
CA LYS A 87 -3.76 8.44 -6.42
C LYS A 87 -3.14 9.83 -6.17
N ARG A 88 -3.05 10.27 -4.90
CA ARG A 88 -2.42 11.55 -4.55
C ARG A 88 -0.91 11.53 -4.79
N ILE A 89 -0.23 10.43 -4.43
CA ILE A 89 1.22 10.26 -4.69
C ILE A 89 1.49 10.37 -6.19
N ARG A 90 0.75 9.62 -7.02
CA ARG A 90 0.90 9.67 -8.48
C ARG A 90 0.68 11.08 -9.05
N ALA A 91 -0.38 11.76 -8.59
CA ALA A 91 -0.63 13.15 -9.00
C ALA A 91 0.52 14.10 -8.59
N ASN A 92 1.10 13.91 -7.41
CA ASN A 92 2.23 14.71 -6.94
C ASN A 92 3.51 14.43 -7.76
N LEU A 93 3.79 13.16 -8.08
CA LEU A 93 4.92 12.77 -8.94
C LEU A 93 4.79 13.38 -10.34
N ARG A 94 3.59 13.32 -10.93
CA ARG A 94 3.28 13.99 -12.20
C ARG A 94 3.52 15.49 -12.13
N LYS A 95 3.01 16.16 -11.10
CA LYS A 95 3.24 17.61 -10.88
C LYS A 95 4.74 17.90 -10.75
N LYS A 96 5.47 17.08 -10.00
CA LYS A 96 6.92 17.21 -9.81
C LYS A 96 7.69 17.15 -11.13
N TYR A 97 7.31 16.24 -12.02
CA TYR A 97 7.89 16.19 -13.37
C TYR A 97 7.54 17.43 -14.19
N GLN A 98 6.29 17.89 -14.13
CA GLN A 98 5.85 19.08 -14.88
C GLN A 98 6.60 20.36 -14.49
N THR A 99 7.00 20.49 -13.23
CA THR A 99 7.78 21.64 -12.71
C THR A 99 9.25 21.65 -13.14
N LEU A 100 9.76 20.59 -13.78
CA LEU A 100 11.14 20.57 -14.26
C LEU A 100 11.38 21.61 -15.37
N SER A 101 12.61 22.13 -15.40
CA SER A 101 13.07 23.01 -16.48
C SER A 101 13.13 22.25 -17.81
N PRO A 102 13.06 22.92 -18.98
CA PRO A 102 13.20 22.26 -20.28
C PRO A 102 14.47 21.41 -20.38
N LYS A 103 15.61 21.91 -19.87
CA LYS A 103 16.88 21.19 -19.87
C LYS A 103 16.84 19.92 -19.02
N GLN A 104 16.23 19.99 -17.84
CA GLN A 104 16.04 18.82 -16.97
C GLN A 104 15.12 17.78 -17.61
N LYS A 105 14.04 18.20 -18.27
CA LYS A 105 13.16 17.30 -19.03
C LYS A 105 13.90 16.61 -20.17
N THR A 106 14.79 17.30 -20.86
CA THR A 106 15.65 16.70 -21.91
C THR A 106 16.56 15.62 -21.33
N ILE A 107 17.23 15.87 -20.19
CA ILE A 107 18.06 14.87 -19.50
C ILE A 107 17.23 13.63 -19.15
N ILE A 108 16.04 13.85 -18.61
CA ILE A 108 15.11 12.77 -18.23
C ILE A 108 14.65 11.97 -19.44
N LEU A 109 14.31 12.64 -20.54
CA LEU A 109 13.94 11.99 -21.78
C LEU A 109 15.08 11.18 -22.38
N GLN A 110 16.30 11.70 -22.33
CA GLN A 110 17.48 11.01 -22.85
C GLN A 110 17.74 9.71 -22.08
N VAL A 111 17.67 9.72 -20.74
CA VAL A 111 17.85 8.50 -19.94
C VAL A 111 16.69 7.52 -20.10
N LEU A 112 15.45 8.00 -20.25
CA LEU A 112 14.30 7.12 -20.44
C LEU A 112 14.27 6.47 -21.82
N ARG A 113 14.89 7.10 -22.83
CA ARG A 113 14.99 6.58 -24.20
C ARG A 113 16.23 5.76 -24.46
N SER A 114 17.27 5.85 -23.61
CA SER A 114 18.45 5.00 -23.76
C SER A 114 18.10 3.52 -23.59
N GLU A 115 18.82 2.65 -24.29
CA GLU A 115 18.61 1.20 -24.25
C GLU A 115 18.86 0.67 -22.83
N ASP A 116 19.98 1.07 -22.24
CA ASP A 116 20.41 0.62 -20.90
C ASP A 116 19.75 1.40 -19.75
N LYS A 117 18.89 2.38 -20.04
CA LYS A 117 18.30 3.32 -19.06
C LYS A 117 19.36 4.03 -18.21
N THR A 118 20.50 4.34 -18.81
CA THR A 118 21.61 5.05 -18.16
C THR A 118 21.94 6.35 -18.87
N ILE A 119 22.55 7.29 -18.15
CA ILE A 119 23.10 8.54 -18.68
C ILE A 119 24.33 8.98 -17.89
N SER A 120 25.39 9.42 -18.57
CA SER A 120 26.56 10.02 -17.92
C SER A 120 26.38 11.53 -17.79
N LEU A 121 26.46 12.05 -16.57
CA LEU A 121 26.30 13.47 -16.26
C LEU A 121 27.40 13.95 -15.34
N ASP A 122 27.77 15.23 -15.45
CA ASP A 122 28.61 15.87 -14.44
C ASP A 122 27.83 16.02 -13.13
N LYS A 123 28.38 15.45 -12.06
CA LYS A 123 27.85 15.51 -10.69
C LYS A 123 27.73 16.94 -10.18
N ASN A 124 28.63 17.83 -10.61
CA ASN A 124 28.70 19.20 -10.11
C ASN A 124 27.71 20.13 -10.81
N SER A 125 27.08 19.67 -11.90
CA SER A 125 26.05 20.43 -12.60
C SER A 125 24.79 20.62 -11.75
N GLY A 126 24.28 21.86 -11.69
CA GLY A 126 23.07 22.18 -10.92
C GLY A 126 21.84 21.35 -11.32
N ASP A 127 21.70 20.99 -12.60
CA ASP A 127 20.60 20.14 -13.07
C ASP A 127 20.74 18.70 -12.56
N THR A 128 21.96 18.13 -12.58
CA THR A 128 22.24 16.80 -12.04
C THR A 128 21.95 16.76 -10.54
N ILE A 129 22.47 17.73 -9.78
CA ILE A 129 22.24 17.85 -8.34
C ILE A 129 20.74 17.94 -8.06
N TYR A 130 20.00 18.77 -8.81
CA TYR A 130 18.57 18.92 -8.64
C TYR A 130 17.83 17.61 -8.88
N LEU A 131 18.10 16.92 -10.00
CA LEU A 131 17.44 15.69 -10.40
C LEU A 131 17.71 14.53 -9.42
N VAL A 132 18.93 14.44 -8.88
CA VAL A 132 19.30 13.43 -7.89
C VAL A 132 18.64 13.73 -6.54
N ASN A 133 18.76 14.97 -6.03
CA ASN A 133 18.16 15.36 -4.74
C ASN A 133 16.63 15.24 -4.75
N ASN A 134 16.02 15.42 -5.93
CA ASN A 134 14.58 15.25 -6.12
C ASN A 134 14.18 13.82 -6.52
N LEU A 135 15.06 12.84 -6.42
CA LEU A 135 14.74 11.42 -6.66
C LEU A 135 14.12 11.19 -8.05
N PHE A 136 14.62 11.89 -9.08
CA PHE A 136 14.37 11.50 -10.47
C PHE A 136 15.41 10.52 -10.96
N LEU A 137 16.66 10.76 -10.57
CA LEU A 137 17.82 9.94 -10.89
C LEU A 137 18.44 9.40 -9.60
N HIS A 138 19.13 8.27 -9.71
CA HIS A 138 20.03 7.80 -8.67
C HIS A 138 21.36 7.35 -9.25
N MET A 139 22.37 7.42 -8.39
CA MET A 139 23.73 7.01 -8.68
C MET A 139 23.92 5.57 -8.19
N PRO A 140 24.17 4.60 -9.09
CA PRO A 140 24.60 3.27 -8.69
C PRO A 140 26.03 3.32 -8.14
N GLY A 141 26.45 2.28 -7.42
CA GLY A 141 27.83 2.14 -6.96
C GLY A 141 28.79 2.04 -8.14
N GLN A 142 29.70 3.01 -8.30
CA GLN A 142 30.61 3.10 -9.45
C GLN A 142 31.83 3.97 -9.14
N ALA A 143 32.87 3.83 -9.97
CA ALA A 143 33.98 4.79 -10.03
C ALA A 143 33.57 6.04 -10.83
N PHE A 144 34.22 7.17 -10.58
CA PHE A 144 34.01 8.41 -11.33
C PHE A 144 35.10 8.61 -12.39
N THR A 145 34.77 9.37 -13.42
CA THR A 145 35.74 9.88 -14.39
C THR A 145 35.87 11.39 -14.25
N LEU A 146 37.08 11.92 -14.40
CA LEU A 146 37.35 13.35 -14.34
C LEU A 146 37.34 13.94 -15.75
N GLY A 147 36.51 14.96 -15.96
CA GLY A 147 36.49 15.75 -17.19
C GLY A 147 37.54 16.86 -17.18
N TRP A 148 37.72 17.49 -18.32
CA TRP A 148 38.76 18.50 -18.57
C TRP A 148 38.61 19.77 -17.71
N ASN A 149 37.38 20.08 -17.27
CA ASN A 149 37.05 21.27 -16.47
C ASN A 149 36.75 20.93 -15.01
N ASN A 150 37.44 19.93 -14.44
CA ASN A 150 37.18 19.43 -13.08
C ASN A 150 35.74 18.91 -12.88
N GLU A 151 35.13 18.46 -13.97
CA GLU A 151 33.83 17.80 -13.99
C GLU A 151 33.98 16.40 -13.40
N MET A 152 33.01 15.97 -12.59
CA MET A 152 32.97 14.62 -12.04
C MET A 152 31.88 13.85 -12.75
N ILE A 153 32.24 13.17 -13.84
CA ILE A 153 31.30 12.47 -14.70
C ILE A 153 30.97 11.10 -14.09
N LEU A 154 29.68 10.89 -13.86
CA LEU A 154 29.10 9.71 -13.23
C LEU A 154 27.90 9.22 -14.03
N THR A 155 27.65 7.91 -14.00
CA THR A 155 26.46 7.32 -14.64
C THR A 155 25.27 7.37 -13.69
N TYR A 156 24.11 7.74 -14.21
CA TYR A 156 22.87 7.82 -13.46
C TYR A 156 21.81 6.96 -14.13
N VAL A 157 20.90 6.44 -13.31
CA VAL A 157 19.76 5.64 -13.73
C VAL A 157 18.47 6.26 -13.20
N PRO A 158 17.34 6.14 -13.92
CA PRO A 158 16.08 6.71 -13.49
C PRO A 158 15.54 5.94 -12.29
N GLN A 159 14.77 6.63 -11.46
CA GLN A 159 14.06 5.99 -10.35
C GLN A 159 12.87 5.16 -10.89
N PRO A 160 12.47 4.06 -10.22
CA PRO A 160 11.43 3.16 -10.72
C PRO A 160 10.11 3.87 -11.06
N TRP A 161 9.67 4.80 -10.20
CA TRP A 161 8.43 5.55 -10.40
C TRP A 161 8.43 6.37 -11.69
N LEU A 162 9.60 6.82 -12.14
CA LEU A 162 9.75 7.63 -13.35
C LEU A 162 9.64 6.76 -14.60
N ILE A 163 10.17 5.53 -14.55
CA ILE A 163 9.99 4.52 -15.60
C ILE A 163 8.50 4.13 -15.68
N GLU A 164 7.88 3.85 -14.54
CA GLU A 164 6.45 3.53 -14.47
C GLU A 164 5.60 4.66 -15.07
N LEU A 165 5.84 5.91 -14.67
CA LEU A 165 5.12 7.07 -15.19
C LEU A 165 5.31 7.24 -16.71
N TYR A 166 6.52 7.00 -17.22
CA TYR A 166 6.80 7.07 -18.65
C TYR A 166 6.05 6.00 -19.45
N ASN A 167 5.95 4.78 -18.92
CA ASN A 167 5.23 3.69 -19.56
C ASN A 167 3.71 3.85 -19.50
N GLU A 168 3.19 4.37 -18.38
CA GLU A 168 1.75 4.58 -18.17
C GLU A 168 1.22 5.83 -18.89
N GLU A 169 1.97 6.93 -18.89
CA GLU A 169 1.56 8.22 -19.46
C GLU A 169 2.63 8.78 -20.42
N PRO A 170 2.93 8.11 -21.56
CA PRO A 170 3.99 8.54 -22.48
C PRO A 170 3.77 9.95 -23.07
N ASP A 171 2.50 10.37 -23.20
CA ASP A 171 2.13 11.70 -23.71
C ASP A 171 2.59 12.85 -22.81
N LEU A 172 2.82 12.59 -21.51
CA LEU A 172 3.33 13.59 -20.57
C LEU A 172 4.77 14.02 -20.93
N PHE A 173 5.50 13.17 -21.65
CA PHE A 173 6.91 13.32 -21.98
C PHE A 173 7.14 13.76 -23.44
N LYS A 174 6.08 14.14 -24.16
CA LYS A 174 6.18 14.66 -25.53
C LYS A 174 6.63 16.11 -25.57
#